data_AF-A0A1H7WSF9-F1
#
_entry.id   AF-A0A1H7WSF9-F1
#
_cell.length_a   1.000
_cell.length_b   1.000
_cell.length_c   1.000
_cell.angle_alpha   90.00
_cell.angle_beta   90.00
_cell.angle_gamma   90.00
#
_symmetry.space_group_name_H-M   'P 1'
#
loop_
_entity.id
_entity.type
_entity.pdbx_description
1 polymer ?
#
loop_
_entity_poly.entity_id
_entity_poly.type
_entity_poly.pdbx_seq_one_letter_code
_entity_poly.pdbx_strand_id
1 'polypeptide(L)'
;MLVFSACSNGKDPEKYIGYWVENNNDLTIPTEIKEQAGKLYIIADNDGEKIEMPATFDENGKSLHAKHLTPSGSLDVQAVYLDESKHLKITMANSSTEFSKLSETEAKERAKKVEAFYDPNFLVGKWMNLKATDADPIEIRKDGDKYFLQTALNNTEIKYNKRAFVWSYLNSPSRISRLKNGNLQWELGALRTEYKRM
;
A
#
# COMPACT_ATOMS: atom_id res chain seq x y z
N MET A 1 19.31 -3.26 52.41
CA MET A 1 20.40 -3.03 51.46
C MET A 1 19.85 -3.37 50.08
N LEU A 2 19.53 -2.35 49.28
CA LEU A 2 19.00 -2.47 47.92
C LEU A 2 20.16 -2.80 46.98
N VAL A 3 20.12 -3.96 46.32
CA VAL A 3 20.99 -4.26 45.16
C VAL A 3 20.15 -4.95 44.09
N PHE A 4 19.66 -4.12 43.19
CA PHE A 4 19.34 -4.31 41.77
C PHE A 4 19.07 -5.75 41.27
N SER A 5 17.79 -6.08 41.15
CA SER A 5 17.31 -7.01 40.11
C SER A 5 17.62 -6.40 38.75
N ALA A 6 18.63 -6.91 38.06
CA ALA A 6 18.84 -6.63 36.64
C ALA A 6 17.68 -7.26 35.85
N CYS A 7 16.61 -6.51 35.64
CA CYS A 7 15.54 -6.85 34.71
C CYS A 7 16.12 -6.90 33.29
N SER A 8 16.04 -8.05 32.64
CA SER A 8 16.39 -8.23 31.23
C SER A 8 15.35 -7.52 30.33
N ASN A 9 15.44 -6.20 30.20
CA ASN A 9 14.57 -5.41 29.31
C ASN A 9 15.08 -5.42 27.87
N GLY A 10 15.37 -6.59 27.31
CA GLY A 10 15.89 -6.72 25.95
C GLY A 10 14.78 -6.79 24.92
N LYS A 11 13.93 -7.81 25.00
CA LYS A 11 12.98 -8.16 23.94
C LYS A 11 11.55 -8.11 24.46
N ASP A 12 10.75 -7.21 23.93
CA ASP A 12 9.32 -7.09 24.25
C ASP A 12 8.51 -7.17 22.95
N PRO A 13 8.16 -8.39 22.50
CA PRO A 13 7.43 -8.60 21.25
C PRO A 13 6.01 -8.01 21.28
N GLU A 14 5.37 -7.94 22.44
CA GLU A 14 3.99 -7.46 22.60
C GLU A 14 3.81 -6.00 22.17
N LYS A 15 4.85 -5.18 22.34
CA LYS A 15 4.87 -3.79 21.85
C LYS A 15 4.72 -3.70 20.33
N TYR A 16 5.26 -4.67 19.61
CA TYR A 16 5.28 -4.71 18.16
C TYR A 16 4.07 -5.45 17.58
N ILE A 17 3.60 -6.51 18.23
CA ILE A 17 2.51 -7.35 17.73
C ILE A 17 1.22 -6.52 17.57
N GLY A 18 0.57 -6.66 16.41
CA GLY A 18 -0.68 -6.02 16.07
C GLY A 18 -0.71 -5.46 14.65
N TYR A 19 -1.73 -4.63 14.39
CA TYR A 19 -1.93 -3.99 13.09
C TYR A 19 -1.50 -2.53 13.15
N TRP A 20 -0.83 -2.07 12.12
CA TRP A 20 -0.17 -0.78 12.04
C TRP A 20 -0.52 -0.10 10.72
N VAL A 21 -0.89 1.17 10.75
CA VAL A 21 -1.22 1.92 9.54
C VAL A 21 -0.46 3.23 9.47
N GLU A 22 0.00 3.60 8.28
CA GLU A 22 0.64 4.88 8.03
C GLU A 22 -0.28 6.03 8.46
N ASN A 23 0.27 6.95 9.24
CA ASN A 23 -0.48 8.11 9.72
C ASN A 23 -0.98 8.96 8.53
N ASN A 24 -2.24 9.39 8.59
CA ASN A 24 -2.89 10.27 7.60
C ASN A 24 -3.20 9.65 6.22
N ASN A 25 -3.19 8.31 6.08
CA ASN A 25 -3.51 7.65 4.82
C ASN A 25 -4.64 6.61 4.93
N ASP A 26 -5.86 7.00 4.56
CA ASP A 26 -7.05 6.12 4.60
C ASP A 26 -7.12 5.05 3.52
N LEU A 27 -6.18 5.07 2.58
CA LEU A 27 -6.14 4.15 1.46
C LEU A 27 -4.89 3.25 1.46
N THR A 28 -4.28 3.03 2.62
CA THR A 28 -3.20 2.06 2.82
C THR A 28 -3.70 0.79 3.49
N ILE A 29 -3.19 -0.34 3.01
CA ILE A 29 -3.38 -1.63 3.65
C ILE A 29 -2.55 -1.63 4.95
N PRO A 30 -3.14 -2.00 6.10
CA PRO A 30 -2.40 -2.10 7.34
C PRO A 30 -1.27 -3.14 7.27
N THR A 31 -0.12 -2.80 7.83
CA THR A 31 0.96 -3.74 8.13
C THR A 31 0.59 -4.54 9.38
N GLU A 32 0.77 -5.85 9.37
CA GLU A 32 0.57 -6.71 10.54
C GLU A 32 1.92 -7.19 11.06
N ILE A 33 2.13 -7.17 12.37
CA ILE A 33 3.24 -7.87 13.02
C ILE A 33 2.63 -8.96 13.88
N LYS A 34 3.02 -10.21 13.64
CA LYS A 34 2.50 -11.37 14.37
C LYS A 34 3.62 -12.29 14.85
N GLU A 35 3.33 -13.06 15.88
CA GLU A 35 4.14 -14.19 16.31
C GLU A 35 3.48 -15.50 15.88
N GLN A 36 4.24 -16.39 15.25
CA GLN A 36 3.79 -17.72 14.87
C GLN A 36 4.88 -18.74 15.12
N ALA A 37 4.58 -19.75 15.95
CA ALA A 37 5.51 -20.81 16.35
C ALA A 37 6.86 -20.27 16.91
N GLY A 38 6.80 -19.22 17.75
CA GLY A 38 7.98 -18.62 18.38
C GLY A 38 8.83 -17.73 17.47
N LYS A 39 8.31 -17.39 16.27
CA LYS A 39 8.97 -16.51 15.30
C LYS A 39 8.10 -15.30 15.02
N LEU A 40 8.72 -14.13 14.93
CA LEU A 40 8.04 -12.90 14.52
C LEU A 40 8.05 -12.74 13.01
N TYR A 41 6.96 -12.18 12.49
CA TYR A 41 6.80 -11.85 11.09
C TYR A 41 6.28 -10.43 10.95
N ILE A 42 6.84 -9.67 10.02
CA ILE A 42 6.27 -8.41 9.53
C ILE A 42 5.55 -8.77 8.21
N ILE A 43 4.24 -8.62 8.21
CA ILE A 43 3.38 -8.82 7.05
C ILE A 43 3.04 -7.44 6.50
N ALA A 44 3.54 -7.16 5.30
CA ALA A 44 3.23 -5.93 4.59
C ALA A 44 2.52 -6.25 3.27
N ASP A 45 1.76 -5.30 2.76
CA ASP A 45 1.35 -5.34 1.36
C ASP A 45 2.54 -4.89 0.50
N ASN A 46 2.89 -5.72 -0.48
CA ASN A 46 3.75 -5.31 -1.57
C ASN A 46 3.11 -5.82 -2.86
N ASP A 47 2.82 -4.90 -3.76
CA ASP A 47 2.24 -5.20 -5.06
C ASP A 47 0.79 -5.76 -5.02
N GLY A 48 0.02 -5.47 -3.94
CA GLY A 48 -1.31 -6.06 -3.74
C GLY A 48 -1.27 -7.54 -3.34
N GLU A 49 -0.10 -8.03 -2.95
CA GLU A 49 0.12 -9.34 -2.36
C GLU A 49 0.68 -9.16 -0.95
N LYS A 50 0.22 -10.02 -0.03
CA LYS A 50 0.77 -10.06 1.32
C LYS A 50 2.13 -10.72 1.29
N ILE A 51 3.14 -9.99 1.74
CA ILE A 51 4.49 -10.53 1.93
C ILE A 51 4.74 -10.69 3.41
N GLU A 52 5.05 -11.92 3.80
CA GLU A 52 5.48 -12.23 5.16
C GLU A 52 7.02 -12.23 5.22
N MET A 53 7.56 -11.34 6.04
CA MET A 53 9.00 -11.21 6.24
C MET A 53 9.35 -11.70 7.65
N PRO A 54 10.13 -12.78 7.79
CA PRO A 54 10.64 -13.19 9.10
C PRO A 54 11.42 -12.05 9.73
N ALA A 55 11.14 -11.77 11.00
CA ALA A 55 11.72 -10.67 11.73
C ALA A 55 12.47 -11.17 12.98
N THR A 56 13.60 -10.54 13.26
CA THR A 56 14.41 -10.82 14.45
C THR A 56 14.75 -9.53 15.15
N PHE A 57 14.76 -9.56 16.48
CA PHE A 57 15.29 -8.47 17.28
C PHE A 57 16.76 -8.20 16.97
N ASP A 58 17.16 -6.92 17.02
CA ASP A 58 18.57 -6.55 17.09
C ASP A 58 19.24 -7.08 18.38
N GLU A 59 20.57 -6.93 18.46
CA GLU A 59 21.36 -7.40 19.60
C GLU A 59 20.93 -6.77 20.93
N ASN A 60 20.37 -5.55 20.88
CA ASN A 60 19.91 -4.79 22.04
C ASN A 60 18.42 -5.04 22.35
N GLY A 61 17.73 -5.80 21.50
CA GLY A 61 16.28 -5.99 21.45
C GLY A 61 15.44 -4.72 21.27
N LYS A 62 16.03 -3.63 20.78
CA LYS A 62 15.37 -2.33 20.61
C LYS A 62 14.61 -2.17 19.30
N SER A 63 14.91 -3.01 18.31
CA SER A 63 14.26 -2.96 17.00
C SER A 63 14.09 -4.35 16.40
N LEU A 64 13.09 -4.50 15.53
CA LEU A 64 12.91 -5.68 14.69
C LEU A 64 13.54 -5.42 13.32
N HIS A 65 14.34 -6.38 12.86
CA HIS A 65 14.93 -6.40 11.53
C HIS A 65 14.31 -7.53 10.71
N ALA A 66 13.97 -7.20 9.47
CA ALA A 66 13.51 -8.15 8.47
C ALA A 66 14.15 -7.83 7.12
N LYS A 67 14.08 -8.78 6.19
CA LYS A 67 14.55 -8.58 4.81
C LYS A 67 13.40 -8.81 3.84
N HIS A 68 13.11 -7.81 3.03
CA HIS A 68 12.22 -7.94 1.90
C HIS A 68 13.02 -8.37 0.67
N LEU A 69 12.76 -9.58 0.17
CA LEU A 69 13.40 -10.08 -1.05
C LEU A 69 12.69 -9.53 -2.29
N THR A 70 13.44 -8.93 -3.19
CA THR A 70 12.96 -8.40 -4.48
C THR A 70 13.73 -9.04 -5.63
N PRO A 71 13.23 -8.97 -6.88
CA PRO A 71 13.98 -9.44 -8.04
C PRO A 71 15.35 -8.75 -8.21
N SER A 72 15.52 -7.54 -7.66
CA SER A 72 16.74 -6.76 -7.72
C SER A 72 17.67 -6.92 -6.50
N GLY A 73 17.32 -7.77 -5.53
CA GLY A 73 18.14 -8.03 -4.34
C GLY A 73 17.32 -8.15 -3.05
N SER A 74 17.87 -7.63 -1.95
CA SER A 74 17.16 -7.57 -0.66
C SER A 74 17.12 -6.15 -0.14
N LEU A 75 15.98 -5.73 0.38
CA LEU A 75 15.80 -4.47 1.10
C LEU A 75 15.71 -4.77 2.59
N ASP A 76 16.55 -4.10 3.37
CA ASP A 76 16.47 -4.18 4.82
C ASP A 76 15.25 -3.37 5.31
N VAL A 77 14.50 -3.99 6.21
CA VAL A 77 13.36 -3.41 6.90
C VAL A 77 13.68 -3.37 8.37
N GLN A 78 13.61 -2.19 8.98
CA GLN A 78 13.77 -2.00 10.42
C GLN A 78 12.49 -1.40 11.01
N ALA A 79 11.95 -2.03 12.03
CA ALA A 79 10.80 -1.55 12.77
C ALA A 79 11.20 -1.21 14.22
N VAL A 80 10.91 0.01 14.65
CA VAL A 80 11.24 0.54 15.98
C VAL A 80 9.96 1.01 16.65
N TYR A 81 9.65 0.48 17.83
CA TYR A 81 8.54 0.98 18.63
C TYR A 81 8.98 2.24 19.39
N LEU A 82 8.24 3.33 19.24
CA LEU A 82 8.51 4.62 19.88
C LEU A 82 7.68 4.70 21.17
N ASP A 83 8.29 4.42 22.32
CA ASP A 83 7.59 4.36 23.61
C ASP A 83 6.83 5.65 23.96
N GLU A 84 7.37 6.82 23.61
CA GLU A 84 6.78 8.13 23.92
C GLU A 84 5.45 8.37 23.17
N SER A 85 5.41 8.04 21.87
CA SER A 85 4.24 8.25 21.02
C SER A 85 3.36 7.01 20.87
N LYS A 86 3.84 5.84 21.30
CA LYS A 86 3.22 4.53 21.06
C LYS A 86 3.02 4.22 19.57
N HIS A 87 3.86 4.80 18.72
CA HIS A 87 3.87 4.56 17.28
C HIS A 87 4.93 3.54 16.91
N LEU A 88 4.75 2.93 15.74
CA LEU A 88 5.78 2.13 15.11
C LEU A 88 6.45 2.94 13.99
N LYS A 89 7.76 3.08 14.03
CA LYS A 89 8.55 3.65 12.94
C LYS A 89 9.12 2.52 12.10
N ILE A 90 8.73 2.44 10.84
CA ILE A 90 9.29 1.47 9.88
C ILE A 90 10.20 2.21 8.91
N THR A 91 11.43 1.73 8.80
CA THR A 91 12.44 2.22 7.87
C THR A 91 12.70 1.14 6.84
N MET A 92 12.61 1.51 5.57
CA MET A 92 12.90 0.64 4.43
C MET A 92 13.70 1.43 3.40
N ALA A 93 14.83 0.87 2.97
CA ALA A 93 15.81 1.55 2.11
C ALA A 93 16.21 2.93 2.69
N ASN A 94 15.77 4.03 2.06
CA ASN A 94 16.11 5.42 2.45
C ASN A 94 14.90 6.22 2.97
N SER A 95 13.76 5.55 3.21
CA SER A 95 12.54 6.17 3.70
C SER A 95 12.16 5.63 5.06
N SER A 96 11.59 6.49 5.90
CA SER A 96 11.07 6.11 7.21
C SER A 96 9.70 6.72 7.42
N THR A 97 8.77 5.90 7.88
CA THR A 97 7.36 6.25 8.03
C THR A 97 6.88 5.85 9.42
N GLU A 98 6.06 6.68 10.04
CA GLU A 98 5.41 6.38 11.31
C GLU A 98 4.01 5.81 11.12
N PHE A 99 3.70 4.83 11.95
CA PHE A 99 2.47 4.07 11.92
C PHE A 99 1.77 4.12 13.28
N SER A 100 0.45 4.27 13.25
CA SER A 100 -0.42 4.13 14.42
C SER A 100 -0.96 2.70 14.52
N LYS A 101 -1.13 2.23 15.75
CA LYS A 101 -1.73 0.93 16.02
C LYS A 101 -3.24 0.98 15.75
N LEU A 102 -3.77 -0.07 15.14
CA LEU A 102 -5.20 -0.30 14.93
C LEU A 102 -5.66 -1.53 15.70
N SER A 103 -6.94 -1.56 16.05
CA SER A 103 -7.59 -2.82 16.42
C SER A 103 -7.68 -3.76 15.21
N GLU A 104 -7.80 -5.06 15.47
CA GLU A 104 -7.99 -6.07 14.41
C GLU A 104 -9.25 -5.78 13.56
N THR A 105 -10.33 -5.35 14.20
CA THR A 105 -11.59 -5.00 13.52
C THR A 105 -11.38 -3.84 12.57
N GLU A 106 -10.79 -2.74 13.03
CA GLU A 106 -10.50 -1.57 12.18
C GLU A 106 -9.55 -1.93 11.03
N ALA A 107 -8.55 -2.76 11.28
CA ALA A 107 -7.62 -3.21 10.25
C ALA A 107 -8.34 -4.01 9.15
N LYS A 108 -9.24 -4.93 9.52
CA LYS A 108 -10.04 -5.71 8.57
C LYS A 108 -11.02 -4.84 7.78
N GLU A 109 -11.68 -3.89 8.43
CA GLU A 109 -12.58 -2.94 7.75
C GLU A 109 -11.82 -2.05 6.76
N ARG A 110 -10.66 -1.55 7.17
CA ARG A 110 -9.80 -0.73 6.31
C ARG A 110 -9.30 -1.52 5.10
N ALA A 111 -8.83 -2.76 5.28
CA ALA A 111 -8.39 -3.61 4.19
C ALA A 111 -9.50 -3.79 3.14
N LYS A 112 -10.73 -4.13 3.56
CA LYS A 112 -11.90 -4.23 2.66
C LYS A 112 -12.19 -2.93 1.93
N LYS A 113 -12.11 -1.79 2.63
CA LYS A 113 -12.33 -0.47 2.03
C LYS A 113 -11.30 -0.16 0.95
N VAL A 114 -10.02 -0.49 1.20
CA VAL A 114 -8.93 -0.30 0.23
C VAL A 114 -9.13 -1.19 -1.00
N GLU A 115 -9.39 -2.49 -0.78
CA GLU A 115 -9.66 -3.45 -1.86
C GLU A 115 -10.84 -3.02 -2.73
N ALA A 116 -11.94 -2.58 -2.11
CA ALA A 116 -13.12 -2.08 -2.83
C ALA A 116 -12.86 -0.75 -3.54
N PHE A 117 -12.06 0.15 -2.94
CA PHE A 117 -11.73 1.43 -3.57
C PHE A 117 -10.93 1.21 -4.86
N TYR A 118 -10.02 0.25 -4.84
CA TYR A 118 -9.14 -0.03 -5.96
C TYR A 118 -9.56 -1.25 -6.80
N ASP A 119 -10.81 -1.71 -6.72
CA ASP A 119 -11.32 -2.74 -7.62
C ASP A 119 -11.10 -2.31 -9.09
N PRO A 120 -10.34 -3.08 -9.90
CA PRO A 120 -10.08 -2.76 -11.30
C PRO A 120 -11.37 -2.57 -12.12
N ASN A 121 -12.45 -3.24 -11.75
CA ASN A 121 -13.73 -3.14 -12.45
C ASN A 121 -14.44 -1.81 -12.19
N PHE A 122 -14.08 -1.08 -11.13
CA PHE A 122 -14.63 0.27 -10.89
C PHE A 122 -14.42 1.15 -12.11
N LEU A 123 -13.27 1.04 -12.78
CA LEU A 123 -12.91 1.92 -13.89
C LEU A 123 -13.63 1.57 -15.21
N VAL A 124 -14.23 0.38 -15.33
CA VAL A 124 -14.94 -0.04 -16.55
C VAL A 124 -16.18 0.82 -16.77
N GLY A 125 -16.30 1.42 -17.96
CA GLY A 125 -17.38 2.32 -18.34
C GLY A 125 -16.89 3.57 -19.08
N LYS A 126 -17.82 4.50 -19.35
CA LYS A 126 -17.57 5.75 -20.06
C LYS A 126 -17.27 6.90 -19.09
N TRP A 127 -16.33 7.75 -19.48
CA TRP A 127 -15.81 8.84 -18.68
C TRP A 127 -15.66 10.11 -19.52
N MET A 128 -16.15 11.23 -19.01
CA MET A 128 -16.15 12.52 -19.70
C MET A 128 -15.15 13.47 -19.05
N ASN A 129 -14.37 14.17 -19.87
CA ASN A 129 -13.40 15.15 -19.40
C ASN A 129 -14.12 16.32 -18.70
N LEU A 130 -13.73 16.63 -17.47
CA LEU A 130 -14.38 17.69 -16.68
C LEU A 130 -14.09 19.11 -17.17
N LYS A 131 -12.99 19.32 -17.89
CA LYS A 131 -12.52 20.66 -18.30
C LYS A 131 -12.81 20.99 -19.76
N ALA A 132 -13.24 20.02 -20.55
CA ALA A 132 -13.48 20.19 -21.97
C ALA A 132 -14.96 19.98 -22.29
N THR A 133 -15.61 21.02 -22.80
CA THR A 133 -17.05 21.07 -23.02
C THR A 133 -17.53 20.15 -24.14
N ASP A 134 -16.65 19.82 -25.10
CA ASP A 134 -16.96 18.99 -26.29
C ASP A 134 -15.95 17.86 -26.51
N ALA A 135 -15.29 17.38 -25.44
CA ALA A 135 -14.36 16.26 -25.59
C ALA A 135 -15.09 14.93 -25.74
N ASP A 136 -14.64 14.13 -26.71
CA ASP A 136 -15.06 12.74 -26.83
C ASP A 136 -14.79 12.00 -25.50
N PRO A 137 -15.78 11.24 -25.00
CA PRO A 137 -15.57 10.45 -23.79
C PRO A 137 -14.53 9.37 -24.06
N ILE A 138 -13.79 9.03 -23.01
CA ILE A 138 -12.98 7.82 -23.00
C ILE A 138 -13.82 6.68 -22.42
N GLU A 139 -13.57 5.46 -22.87
CA GLU A 139 -14.22 4.27 -22.35
C GLU A 139 -13.17 3.26 -21.92
N ILE A 140 -13.32 2.72 -20.71
CA ILE A 140 -12.54 1.56 -20.28
C ILE A 140 -13.44 0.35 -20.42
N ARG A 141 -13.02 -0.62 -21.23
CA ARG A 141 -13.75 -1.87 -21.45
C ARG A 141 -12.98 -3.04 -20.88
N LYS A 142 -13.72 -4.08 -20.53
CA LYS A 142 -13.18 -5.37 -20.11
C LYS A 142 -13.66 -6.43 -21.08
N ASP A 143 -12.73 -7.13 -21.70
CA ASP A 143 -12.99 -8.25 -22.60
C ASP A 143 -12.27 -9.49 -22.05
N GLY A 144 -13.02 -10.38 -21.40
CA GLY A 144 -12.45 -11.47 -20.62
C GLY A 144 -11.63 -10.94 -19.43
N ASP A 145 -10.37 -11.37 -19.30
CA ASP A 145 -9.44 -10.92 -18.26
C ASP A 145 -8.60 -9.70 -18.68
N LYS A 146 -8.84 -9.19 -19.88
CA LYS A 146 -8.12 -8.04 -20.44
C LYS A 146 -8.96 -6.77 -20.35
N TYR A 147 -8.26 -5.65 -20.29
CA TYR A 147 -8.87 -4.33 -20.21
C TYR A 147 -8.29 -3.42 -21.27
N PHE A 148 -9.14 -2.56 -21.81
CA PHE A 148 -8.82 -1.72 -22.94
C PHE A 148 -9.29 -0.30 -22.68
N LEU A 149 -8.43 0.68 -22.96
CA LEU A 149 -8.83 2.07 -23.07
C LEU A 149 -9.20 2.37 -24.53
N GLN A 150 -10.44 2.77 -24.73
CA GLN A 150 -10.99 3.22 -25.99
C GLN A 150 -11.15 4.74 -25.96
N THR A 151 -10.57 5.40 -26.96
CA THR A 151 -10.72 6.83 -27.28
C THR A 151 -11.19 6.94 -28.72
N ALA A 152 -11.53 8.16 -29.19
CA ALA A 152 -11.89 8.37 -30.60
C ALA A 152 -10.79 7.95 -31.59
N LEU A 153 -9.52 7.97 -31.17
CA LEU A 153 -8.37 7.74 -32.04
C LEU A 153 -7.70 6.38 -31.84
N ASN A 154 -7.96 5.69 -30.72
CA ASN A 154 -7.16 4.54 -30.32
C ASN A 154 -7.94 3.58 -29.42
N ASN A 155 -7.64 2.30 -29.56
CA ASN A 155 -8.04 1.24 -28.64
C ASN A 155 -6.77 0.53 -28.14
N THR A 156 -6.41 0.71 -26.88
CA THR A 156 -5.15 0.20 -26.35
C THR A 156 -5.37 -0.68 -25.13
N GLU A 157 -4.74 -1.85 -25.11
CA GLU A 157 -4.71 -2.71 -23.92
C GLU A 157 -4.00 -1.98 -22.77
N ILE A 158 -4.67 -1.92 -21.63
CA ILE A 158 -4.14 -1.36 -20.39
C ILE A 158 -3.94 -2.48 -19.38
N LYS A 159 -2.88 -2.38 -18.57
CA LYS A 159 -2.59 -3.34 -17.51
C LYS A 159 -2.78 -2.71 -16.15
N TYR A 160 -3.51 -3.40 -15.30
CA TYR A 160 -3.68 -2.99 -13.92
C TYR A 160 -2.44 -3.35 -13.11
N ASN A 161 -1.78 -2.32 -12.60
CA ASN A 161 -0.72 -2.49 -11.63
C ASN A 161 -1.35 -2.42 -10.23
N LYS A 162 -1.54 -3.59 -9.62
CA LYS A 162 -2.06 -3.72 -8.25
C LYS A 162 -1.21 -2.95 -7.23
N ARG A 163 0.12 -2.89 -7.39
CA ARG A 163 1.06 -2.15 -6.51
C ARG A 163 0.71 -0.69 -6.35
N ALA A 164 0.58 -0.02 -7.48
CA ALA A 164 0.36 1.42 -7.51
C ALA A 164 -1.13 1.74 -7.57
N PHE A 165 -1.98 0.71 -7.60
CA PHE A 165 -3.40 0.78 -7.87
C PHE A 165 -3.74 1.69 -9.06
N VAL A 166 -2.93 1.60 -10.11
CA VAL A 166 -3.07 2.38 -11.35
C VAL A 166 -3.11 1.45 -12.55
N TRP A 167 -3.81 1.86 -13.59
CA TRP A 167 -3.65 1.28 -14.91
C TRP A 167 -2.54 1.98 -15.64
N SER A 168 -1.80 1.23 -16.44
CA SER A 168 -0.75 1.76 -17.29
C SER A 168 -0.79 1.13 -18.67
N TYR A 169 -0.26 1.86 -19.63
CA TYR A 169 0.00 1.35 -20.97
C TYR A 169 1.31 0.55 -20.93
N LEU A 170 1.36 -0.57 -21.64
CA LEU A 170 2.60 -1.31 -21.84
C LEU A 170 3.70 -0.37 -22.35
N ASN A 171 4.79 -0.24 -21.58
CA ASN A 171 5.98 0.56 -21.92
C ASN A 171 5.75 2.08 -22.06
N SER A 172 4.72 2.65 -21.43
CA SER A 172 4.51 4.11 -21.41
C SER A 172 4.35 4.64 -19.99
N PRO A 173 4.85 5.87 -19.71
CA PRO A 173 4.71 6.50 -18.39
C PRO A 173 3.28 6.94 -18.07
N SER A 174 2.34 6.73 -18.99
CA SER A 174 0.96 7.18 -18.86
C SER A 174 0.17 6.29 -17.90
N ARG A 175 -0.61 6.91 -17.01
CA ARG A 175 -1.28 6.23 -15.88
C ARG A 175 -2.74 6.64 -15.77
N ILE A 176 -3.58 5.73 -15.33
CA ILE A 176 -4.98 6.00 -15.01
C ILE A 176 -5.24 5.55 -13.57
N SER A 177 -5.80 6.44 -12.75
CA SER A 177 -6.06 6.18 -11.33
C SER A 177 -7.44 6.70 -10.92
N ARG A 178 -7.98 6.12 -9.85
CA ARG A 178 -9.19 6.60 -9.19
C ARG A 178 -8.83 7.67 -8.15
N LEU A 179 -9.46 8.83 -8.24
CA LEU A 179 -9.39 9.87 -7.23
C LEU A 179 -10.36 9.60 -6.08
N LYS A 180 -10.09 10.17 -4.89
CA LYS A 180 -10.94 10.00 -3.70
C LYS A 180 -12.38 10.47 -3.90
N ASN A 181 -12.61 11.44 -4.80
CA ASN A 181 -13.93 11.93 -5.18
C ASN A 181 -14.69 11.00 -6.14
N GLY A 182 -14.11 9.86 -6.54
CA GLY A 182 -14.71 8.91 -7.46
C GLY A 182 -14.43 9.19 -8.94
N ASN A 183 -13.77 10.30 -9.26
CA ASN A 183 -13.36 10.62 -10.63
C ASN A 183 -12.14 9.80 -11.04
N LEU A 184 -11.92 9.75 -12.35
CA LEU A 184 -10.75 9.16 -12.96
C LEU A 184 -9.74 10.27 -13.26
N GLN A 185 -8.48 10.06 -12.93
CA GLN A 185 -7.38 10.89 -13.40
C GLN A 185 -6.58 10.10 -14.44
N TRP A 186 -6.38 10.70 -15.60
CA TRP A 186 -5.47 10.18 -16.62
C TRP A 186 -4.26 11.11 -16.71
N GLU A 187 -3.09 10.53 -16.45
CA GLU A 187 -1.80 11.19 -16.58
C GLU A 187 -1.12 10.79 -17.90
N LEU A 188 -0.76 11.79 -18.69
CA LEU A 188 0.00 11.68 -19.94
C LEU A 188 1.30 12.48 -19.79
N GLY A 189 2.36 11.83 -19.29
CA GLY A 189 3.58 12.54 -18.90
C GLY A 189 3.30 13.51 -17.76
N ALA A 190 3.51 14.81 -17.97
CA ALA A 190 3.22 15.86 -16.98
C ALA A 190 1.75 16.34 -17.02
N LEU A 191 0.99 15.98 -18.05
CA LEU A 191 -0.40 16.40 -18.18
C LEU A 191 -1.31 15.53 -17.31
N ARG A 192 -2.19 16.16 -16.55
CA ARG A 192 -3.18 15.50 -15.71
C ARG A 192 -4.57 15.97 -16.10
N THR A 193 -5.41 15.03 -16.53
CA THR A 193 -6.78 15.31 -16.92
C THR A 193 -7.73 14.50 -16.06
N GLU A 194 -8.76 15.16 -15.53
CA GLU A 194 -9.77 14.53 -14.68
C GLU A 194 -11.04 14.27 -15.48
N TYR A 195 -11.59 13.08 -15.29
CA TYR A 195 -12.79 12.61 -15.96
C TYR A 195 -13.83 12.18 -14.93
N LYS A 196 -15.08 12.54 -15.19
CA LYS A 196 -16.23 12.10 -14.39
C LYS A 196 -16.96 10.99 -15.12
N ARG A 197 -17.51 10.04 -14.37
CA ARG A 197 -18.34 8.98 -14.93
C ARG A 197 -19.58 9.57 -15.60
N MET A 198 -19.88 9.08 -16.81
CA MET A 198 -21.13 9.37 -17.52
C MET A 198 -22.31 8.59 -16.96
#